data_AF-A0A1A8XUV1-F1
#
_entry.id   AF-A0A1A8XUV1-F1
#
_cell.length_a   1.000
_cell.length_b   1.000
_cell.length_c   1.000
_cell.angle_alpha   90.00
_cell.angle_beta   90.00
_cell.angle_gamma   90.00
#
_symmetry.space_group_name_H-M   'P 1'
#
loop_
_entity.id
_entity.type
_entity.pdbx_description
1 polymer ?
#
loop_
_entity_poly.entity_id
_entity_poly.type
_entity_poly.pdbx_seq_one_letter_code
_entity_poly.pdbx_strand_id
1 'polypeptide(L)'
;MDVAYFFNRRLEFIRQLYDTASSPYLERKRKIEAEEVPFALPYSEDGEPAFLEEWIEADESLHVLAYSCVSMLAGALHLYLETWVSESHVRIDEALKKTFKKIGWFPGYKTHYFQRFAINFEACQENLRLLEEVVLARNRIEHPSSITSIRINYDDANLRKLPHPFFIDEREAALFADAEEDERAWFIPPTLHVTEKQLLAAITVAEGFAKWFDAEIESRIYAQ
;
A
#
# COMPACT_ATOMS: atom_id res chain seq x y z
N MET A 1 -3.53 -21.24 16.52
CA MET A 1 -3.60 -19.81 16.94
C MET A 1 -4.77 -19.16 16.22
N ASP A 2 -5.45 -18.16 16.80
CA ASP A 2 -6.42 -17.36 16.03
C ASP A 2 -5.66 -16.35 15.15
N VAL A 3 -5.28 -16.79 13.94
CA VAL A 3 -4.44 -16.02 13.02
C VAL A 3 -5.18 -14.76 12.53
N ALA A 4 -6.47 -14.89 12.25
CA ALA A 4 -7.36 -13.82 11.82
C ALA A 4 -7.41 -12.67 12.84
N TYR A 5 -7.59 -13.00 14.12
CA TYR A 5 -7.65 -12.02 15.20
C TYR A 5 -6.38 -11.17 15.28
N PHE A 6 -5.20 -11.79 15.25
CA PHE A 6 -3.94 -11.05 15.32
C PHE A 6 -3.67 -10.22 14.07
N PHE A 7 -4.10 -10.69 12.90
CA PHE A 7 -4.01 -9.93 11.65
C PHE A 7 -4.91 -8.69 11.71
N ASN A 8 -6.19 -8.85 12.04
CA ASN A 8 -7.15 -7.75 12.15
C ASN A 8 -6.72 -6.71 13.18
N ARG A 9 -6.15 -7.13 14.31
CA ARG A 9 -5.59 -6.20 15.30
C ARG A 9 -4.46 -5.34 14.75
N ARG A 10 -3.62 -5.87 13.86
CA ARG A 10 -2.58 -5.09 13.17
C ARG A 10 -3.19 -4.11 12.17
N LEU A 11 -4.23 -4.51 11.47
CA LEU A 11 -4.95 -3.65 10.52
C LEU A 11 -5.64 -2.47 11.23
N GLU A 12 -6.29 -2.73 12.38
CA GLU A 12 -6.91 -1.70 13.20
C GLU A 12 -5.87 -0.72 13.76
N PHE A 13 -4.70 -1.22 14.18
CA PHE A 13 -3.60 -0.36 14.59
C PHE A 13 -3.15 0.58 13.45
N ILE A 14 -3.04 0.08 12.22
CA ILE A 14 -2.64 0.92 11.06
C ILE A 14 -3.66 2.04 10.83
N ARG A 15 -4.97 1.73 10.91
CA ARG A 15 -6.03 2.73 10.77
C ARG A 15 -5.91 3.82 11.83
N GLN A 16 -5.83 3.41 13.09
CA GLN A 16 -5.75 4.34 14.22
C GLN A 16 -4.50 5.19 14.14
N LEU A 17 -3.35 4.61 13.76
CA LEU A 17 -2.11 5.35 13.61
C LEU A 17 -2.24 6.44 12.54
N TYR A 18 -2.75 6.11 11.35
CA TYR A 18 -2.90 7.09 10.28
C TYR A 18 -3.85 8.22 10.66
N ASP A 19 -5.05 7.87 11.17
CA ASP A 19 -6.07 8.83 11.60
C ASP A 19 -5.51 9.79 12.65
N THR A 20 -4.91 9.27 13.71
CA THR A 20 -4.39 10.09 14.81
C THR A 20 -3.16 10.91 14.41
N ALA A 21 -2.22 10.32 13.66
CA ALA A 21 -0.95 10.99 13.32
C ALA A 21 -1.07 11.98 12.17
N SER A 22 -2.06 11.83 11.28
CA SER A 22 -2.27 12.77 10.16
C SER A 22 -2.87 14.10 10.60
N SER A 23 -3.70 14.10 11.65
CA SER A 23 -4.43 15.26 12.16
C SER A 23 -3.61 16.56 12.30
N PRO A 24 -2.44 16.60 12.98
CA PRO A 24 -1.68 17.84 13.12
C PRO A 24 -1.15 18.39 11.78
N TYR A 25 -0.83 17.53 10.82
CA TYR A 25 -0.33 17.95 9.51
C TYR A 25 -1.47 18.47 8.62
N LEU A 26 -2.62 17.79 8.63
CA LEU A 26 -3.83 18.24 7.94
C LEU A 26 -4.29 19.60 8.47
N GLU A 27 -4.32 19.76 9.80
CA GLU A 27 -4.69 21.02 10.43
C GLU A 27 -3.71 22.14 10.10
N ARG A 28 -2.40 21.84 10.01
CA ARG A 28 -1.40 22.83 9.59
C ARG A 28 -1.66 23.32 8.17
N LYS A 29 -1.84 22.39 7.22
CA LYS A 29 -2.15 22.74 5.82
C LYS A 29 -3.42 23.57 5.72
N ARG A 30 -4.49 23.15 6.42
CA ARG A 30 -5.77 23.87 6.47
C ARG A 30 -5.60 25.31 6.98
N LYS A 31 -4.87 25.50 8.08
CA LYS A 31 -4.64 26.84 8.65
C LYS A 31 -3.81 27.74 7.75
N ILE A 32 -2.79 27.19 7.07
CA ILE A 32 -2.00 27.94 6.09
C ILE A 32 -2.87 28.39 4.92
N GLU A 33 -3.66 27.47 4.35
CA GLU A 33 -4.56 27.74 3.22
C GLU A 33 -5.69 28.73 3.57
N ALA A 34 -6.14 28.72 4.83
CA ALA A 34 -7.17 29.62 5.35
C ALA A 34 -6.62 30.92 5.96
N GLU A 35 -5.29 31.13 5.94
CA GLU A 35 -4.60 32.27 6.56
C GLU A 35 -5.00 32.46 8.05
N GLU A 36 -5.13 31.35 8.80
CA GLU A 36 -5.51 31.35 10.20
C GLU A 36 -4.30 31.41 11.14
N VAL A 37 -4.40 32.18 12.23
CA VAL A 37 -3.34 32.29 13.26
C VAL A 37 -2.89 30.90 13.75
N PRO A 38 -1.56 30.62 13.81
CA PRO A 38 -0.42 31.54 13.67
C PRO A 38 0.02 31.83 12.22
N PHE A 39 -0.63 31.27 11.21
CA PHE A 39 -0.27 31.37 9.80
C PHE A 39 -0.94 32.55 9.07
N ALA A 40 -1.22 33.63 9.82
CA ALA A 40 -1.78 34.88 9.32
C ALA A 40 -0.68 35.97 9.35
N LEU A 41 0.21 36.00 8.36
CA LEU A 41 1.21 37.08 8.26
C LEU A 41 0.62 38.32 7.59
N PRO A 42 1.13 39.53 7.89
CA PRO A 42 0.82 40.70 7.08
C PRO A 42 1.40 40.51 5.66
N TYR A 43 0.67 41.01 4.68
CA TYR A 43 0.99 41.01 3.25
C TYR A 43 2.49 41.22 2.95
N SER A 44 3.06 40.36 2.09
CA SER A 44 4.44 40.46 1.56
C SER A 44 4.40 40.76 0.06
N GLU A 45 5.24 41.69 -0.40
CA GLU A 45 5.37 42.05 -1.83
C GLU A 45 6.32 41.14 -2.62
N ASP A 46 7.00 40.20 -1.95
CA ASP A 46 8.02 39.33 -2.58
C ASP A 46 7.43 38.25 -3.50
N GLY A 47 6.09 38.14 -3.58
CA GLY A 47 5.38 37.21 -4.48
C GLY A 47 5.42 35.73 -4.09
N GLU A 48 6.31 35.36 -3.16
CA GLU A 48 6.38 34.01 -2.59
C GLU A 48 5.21 33.76 -1.61
N PRO A 49 4.53 32.59 -1.70
CA PRO A 49 3.50 32.23 -0.75
C PRO A 49 4.06 32.18 0.68
N ALA A 50 3.43 32.90 1.61
CA ALA A 50 3.78 32.81 3.02
C ALA A 50 3.62 31.37 3.52
N PHE A 51 4.57 30.92 4.36
CA PHE A 51 4.57 29.58 4.96
C PHE A 51 4.62 28.40 3.98
N LEU A 52 5.18 28.61 2.78
CA LEU A 52 5.34 27.56 1.77
C LEU A 52 6.15 26.36 2.30
N GLU A 53 7.23 26.62 3.04
CA GLU A 53 8.09 25.55 3.61
C GLU A 53 7.31 24.70 4.62
N GLU A 54 6.54 25.32 5.51
CA GLU A 54 5.74 24.62 6.52
C GLU A 54 4.60 23.80 5.89
N TRP A 55 4.03 24.29 4.78
CA TRP A 55 3.04 23.54 4.01
C TRP A 55 3.68 22.33 3.33
N ILE A 56 4.84 22.51 2.69
CA ILE A 56 5.60 21.42 2.06
C ILE A 56 5.99 20.37 3.09
N GLU A 57 6.54 20.78 4.25
CA GLU A 57 6.91 19.86 5.32
C GLU A 57 5.71 19.04 5.81
N ALA A 58 4.54 19.68 5.99
CA ALA A 58 3.33 18.97 6.40
C ALA A 58 2.84 17.99 5.33
N ASP A 59 2.92 18.36 4.06
CA ASP A 59 2.54 17.49 2.95
C ASP A 59 3.48 16.28 2.82
N GLU A 60 4.79 16.51 2.89
CA GLU A 60 5.79 15.43 2.88
C GLU A 60 5.66 14.52 4.10
N SER A 61 5.33 15.08 5.27
CA SER A 61 5.07 14.30 6.48
C SER A 61 3.86 13.37 6.31
N LEU A 62 2.78 13.84 5.66
CA LEU A 62 1.62 13.02 5.33
C LEU A 62 2.00 11.89 4.37
N HIS A 63 2.82 12.16 3.36
CA HIS A 63 3.35 11.14 2.46
C HIS A 63 4.14 10.05 3.20
N VAL A 64 5.08 10.44 4.06
CA VAL A 64 5.88 9.49 4.85
C VAL A 64 5.02 8.66 5.80
N LEU A 65 4.02 9.28 6.43
CA LEU A 65 3.06 8.57 7.27
C LEU A 65 2.28 7.52 6.46
N ALA A 66 1.78 7.90 5.29
CA ALA A 66 1.05 6.99 4.41
C ALA A 66 1.93 5.84 3.92
N TYR A 67 3.18 6.11 3.52
CA TYR A 67 4.17 5.08 3.14
C TYR A 67 4.47 4.12 4.28
N SER A 68 4.59 4.64 5.50
CA SER A 68 4.79 3.82 6.69
C SER A 68 3.59 2.87 6.89
N CYS A 69 2.36 3.38 6.74
CA CYS A 69 1.14 2.58 6.83
C CYS A 69 1.05 1.49 5.75
N VAL A 70 1.40 1.80 4.50
CA VAL A 70 1.48 0.79 3.42
C VAL A 70 2.54 -0.27 3.72
N SER A 71 3.71 0.13 4.22
CA SER A 71 4.76 -0.81 4.62
C SER A 71 4.33 -1.73 5.76
N MET A 72 3.62 -1.19 6.76
CA MET A 72 3.04 -1.99 7.84
C MET A 72 1.95 -2.95 7.34
N LEU A 73 1.11 -2.53 6.40
CA LEU A 73 0.08 -3.37 5.78
C LEU A 73 0.72 -4.55 5.03
N ALA A 74 1.73 -4.28 4.20
CA ALA A 74 2.49 -5.31 3.48
C ALA A 74 3.16 -6.29 4.45
N GLY A 75 3.76 -5.78 5.53
CA GLY A 75 4.38 -6.60 6.58
C GLY A 75 3.36 -7.46 7.34
N ALA A 76 2.20 -6.92 7.68
CA ALA A 76 1.12 -7.67 8.32
C ALA A 76 0.60 -8.78 7.41
N LEU A 77 0.38 -8.50 6.12
CA LEU A 77 -0.07 -9.49 5.13
C LEU A 77 0.96 -10.61 4.96
N HIS A 78 2.24 -10.26 4.88
CA HIS A 78 3.31 -11.26 4.79
C HIS A 78 3.33 -12.17 6.02
N LEU A 79 3.31 -11.58 7.23
CA LEU A 79 3.32 -12.32 8.48
C LEU A 79 2.09 -13.22 8.61
N TYR A 80 0.92 -12.76 8.18
CA TYR A 80 -0.32 -13.53 8.18
C TYR A 80 -0.19 -14.81 7.32
N LEU A 81 0.29 -14.67 6.07
CA LEU A 81 0.48 -15.82 5.19
C LEU A 81 1.58 -16.77 5.68
N GLU A 82 2.66 -16.23 6.27
CA GLU A 82 3.74 -17.03 6.88
C GLU A 82 3.25 -17.79 8.11
N THR A 83 2.40 -17.17 8.93
CA THR A 83 1.80 -17.82 10.11
C THR A 83 0.96 -19.01 9.68
N TRP A 84 0.16 -18.90 8.62
CA TRP A 84 -0.60 -20.03 8.09
C TRP A 84 0.28 -21.16 7.52
N VAL A 85 1.47 -20.86 6.99
CA VAL A 85 2.45 -21.91 6.63
C VAL A 85 2.92 -22.66 7.87
N SER A 86 3.13 -21.96 8.99
CA SER A 86 3.50 -22.59 10.25
C SER A 86 2.36 -23.44 10.84
N GLU A 87 1.15 -22.88 10.94
CA GLU A 87 -0.02 -23.54 11.53
C GLU A 87 -0.50 -24.75 10.71
N SER A 88 -0.38 -24.70 9.38
CA SER A 88 -0.72 -25.86 8.53
C SER A 88 0.33 -26.97 8.57
N HIS A 89 1.51 -26.70 9.13
CA HIS A 89 2.67 -27.59 9.13
C HIS A 89 3.16 -28.06 7.74
N VAL A 90 2.67 -27.44 6.66
CA VAL A 90 3.09 -27.74 5.29
C VAL A 90 4.15 -26.73 4.84
N ARG A 91 5.41 -27.12 4.95
CA ARG A 91 6.54 -26.23 4.64
C ARG A 91 6.65 -25.91 3.15
N ILE A 92 7.14 -24.70 2.86
CA ILE A 92 7.61 -24.27 1.55
C ILE A 92 8.90 -25.03 1.21
N ASP A 93 8.86 -25.86 0.17
CA ASP A 93 10.00 -26.64 -0.29
C ASP A 93 11.03 -25.79 -1.08
N GLU A 94 12.18 -26.38 -1.40
CA GLU A 94 13.26 -25.70 -2.14
C GLU A 94 12.85 -25.28 -3.56
N ALA A 95 11.93 -26.00 -4.21
CA ALA A 95 11.46 -25.62 -5.54
C ALA A 95 10.60 -24.35 -5.45
N LEU A 96 9.69 -24.27 -4.47
CA LEU A 96 8.89 -23.09 -4.19
C LEU A 96 9.74 -21.92 -3.69
N LYS A 97 10.77 -22.13 -2.88
CA LYS A 97 11.70 -21.05 -2.48
C LYS A 97 12.33 -20.34 -3.68
N LYS A 98 12.68 -21.08 -4.74
CA LYS A 98 13.16 -20.49 -6.01
C LYS A 98 12.08 -19.67 -6.71
N THR A 99 10.83 -20.15 -6.69
CA THR A 99 9.67 -19.40 -7.20
C THR A 99 9.51 -18.07 -6.47
N PHE A 100 9.49 -18.05 -5.14
CA PHE A 100 9.34 -16.82 -4.35
C PHE A 100 10.40 -15.77 -4.71
N LYS A 101 11.67 -16.19 -4.90
CA LYS A 101 12.75 -15.29 -5.33
C LYS A 101 12.53 -14.70 -6.73
N LYS A 102 11.91 -15.46 -7.63
CA LYS A 102 11.72 -15.08 -9.04
C LYS A 102 10.50 -14.18 -9.24
N ILE A 103 9.38 -14.49 -8.58
CA ILE A 103 8.09 -13.83 -8.83
C ILE A 103 7.64 -12.91 -7.69
N GLY A 104 8.38 -12.89 -6.57
CA GLY A 104 8.00 -12.17 -5.35
C GLY A 104 7.25 -13.07 -4.37
N TRP A 105 7.17 -12.62 -3.12
CA TRP A 105 6.61 -13.44 -2.03
C TRP A 105 5.10 -13.62 -2.15
N PHE A 106 4.33 -12.58 -2.50
CA PHE A 106 2.86 -12.69 -2.59
C PHE A 106 2.40 -13.65 -3.69
N PRO A 107 2.87 -13.53 -4.95
CA PRO A 107 2.62 -14.57 -5.97
C PRO A 107 3.21 -15.94 -5.60
N GLY A 108 4.31 -15.96 -4.83
CA GLY A 108 4.86 -17.17 -4.23
C GLY A 108 3.86 -17.89 -3.32
N TYR A 109 3.21 -17.18 -2.40
CA TYR A 109 2.17 -17.76 -1.54
C TYR A 109 0.94 -18.20 -2.33
N LYS A 110 0.51 -17.44 -3.36
CA LYS A 110 -0.54 -17.89 -4.30
C LYS A 110 -0.20 -19.29 -4.84
N THR A 111 1.04 -19.46 -5.31
CA THR A 111 1.53 -20.74 -5.84
C THR A 111 1.57 -21.84 -4.77
N HIS A 112 2.07 -21.54 -3.58
CA HIS A 112 2.15 -22.49 -2.47
C HIS A 112 0.77 -23.01 -2.07
N TYR A 113 -0.18 -22.11 -1.78
CA TYR A 113 -1.52 -22.49 -1.33
C TYR A 113 -2.35 -23.18 -2.41
N PHE A 114 -2.14 -22.80 -3.69
CA PHE A 114 -2.73 -23.54 -4.79
C PHE A 114 -2.21 -24.98 -4.87
N GLN A 115 -0.89 -25.18 -4.84
CA GLN A 115 -0.31 -26.52 -5.00
C GLN A 115 -0.54 -27.44 -3.81
N ARG A 116 -0.55 -26.90 -2.59
CA ARG A 116 -0.60 -27.71 -1.36
C ARG A 116 -2.01 -27.90 -0.81
N PHE A 117 -2.91 -26.97 -1.09
CA PHE A 117 -4.25 -26.95 -0.51
C PHE A 117 -5.35 -26.80 -1.58
N ALA A 118 -5.01 -26.68 -2.87
CA ALA A 118 -5.97 -26.37 -3.92
C ALA A 118 -6.81 -25.10 -3.62
N ILE A 119 -6.18 -24.11 -2.98
CA ILE A 119 -6.79 -22.79 -2.76
C ILE A 119 -6.41 -21.89 -3.94
N ASN A 120 -7.41 -21.55 -4.76
CA ASN A 120 -7.21 -20.61 -5.85
C ASN A 120 -7.51 -19.19 -5.39
N PHE A 121 -6.49 -18.34 -5.29
CA PHE A 121 -6.63 -16.94 -4.88
C PHE A 121 -7.53 -16.15 -5.83
N GLU A 122 -7.60 -16.53 -7.11
CA GLU A 122 -8.50 -15.89 -8.08
C GLU A 122 -9.99 -16.18 -7.81
N ALA A 123 -10.32 -17.08 -6.89
CA ALA A 123 -11.69 -17.28 -6.42
C ALA A 123 -12.10 -16.26 -5.34
N CYS A 124 -11.15 -15.51 -4.78
CA CYS A 124 -11.45 -14.40 -3.87
C CYS A 124 -12.14 -13.27 -4.65
N GLN A 125 -13.24 -12.75 -4.12
CA GLN A 125 -13.98 -11.65 -4.74
C GLN A 125 -13.31 -10.29 -4.52
N GLU A 126 -12.35 -10.21 -3.60
CA GLU A 126 -11.59 -9.01 -3.31
C GLU A 126 -10.59 -8.68 -4.41
N ASN A 127 -10.25 -7.40 -4.55
CA ASN A 127 -9.28 -6.95 -5.53
C ASN A 127 -7.84 -7.30 -5.12
N LEU A 128 -7.41 -8.54 -5.36
CA LEU A 128 -6.06 -8.99 -4.99
C LEU A 128 -4.92 -8.27 -5.74
N ARG A 129 -5.21 -7.57 -6.84
CA ARG A 129 -4.22 -6.70 -7.48
C ARG A 129 -3.81 -5.55 -6.57
N LEU A 130 -4.75 -5.03 -5.76
CA LEU A 130 -4.44 -4.00 -4.78
C LEU A 130 -3.49 -4.52 -3.69
N LEU A 131 -3.67 -5.77 -3.23
CA LEU A 131 -2.72 -6.37 -2.28
C LEU A 131 -1.34 -6.56 -2.91
N GLU A 132 -1.27 -6.96 -4.18
CA GLU A 132 0.00 -7.05 -4.90
C GLU A 132 0.66 -5.66 -5.06
N GLU A 133 -0.13 -4.63 -5.35
CA GLU A 133 0.35 -3.25 -5.39
C GLU A 133 0.87 -2.77 -4.03
N VAL A 134 0.23 -3.10 -2.91
CA VAL A 134 0.74 -2.81 -1.56
C VAL A 134 2.15 -3.39 -1.37
N VAL A 135 2.41 -4.60 -1.87
CA VAL A 135 3.75 -5.20 -1.83
C VAL A 135 4.75 -4.44 -2.70
N LEU A 136 4.35 -4.07 -3.91
CA LEU A 136 5.22 -3.36 -4.86
C LEU A 136 5.52 -1.93 -4.37
N ALA A 137 4.52 -1.23 -3.84
CA ALA A 137 4.65 0.08 -3.22
C ALA A 137 5.62 0.03 -2.04
N ARG A 138 5.47 -0.94 -1.12
CA ARG A 138 6.40 -1.17 -0.01
C ARG A 138 7.84 -1.36 -0.50
N ASN A 139 8.07 -2.10 -1.58
CA ASN A 139 9.42 -2.27 -2.12
C ASN A 139 10.02 -0.95 -2.65
N ARG A 140 9.19 -0.08 -3.24
CA ARG A 140 9.64 1.27 -3.65
C ARG A 140 9.96 2.14 -2.43
N ILE A 141 9.16 2.03 -1.37
CA ILE A 141 9.34 2.77 -0.12
C ILE A 141 10.67 2.41 0.57
N GLU A 142 11.02 1.12 0.60
CA GLU A 142 12.29 0.67 1.21
C GLU A 142 13.53 0.96 0.34
N HIS A 143 13.33 1.25 -0.94
CA HIS A 143 14.41 1.46 -1.90
C HIS A 143 14.16 2.73 -2.74
N PRO A 144 14.15 3.92 -2.10
CA PRO A 144 13.99 5.18 -2.82
C PRO A 144 15.13 5.39 -3.81
N SER A 145 14.83 5.99 -4.97
CA SER A 145 15.79 6.21 -6.05
C SER A 145 16.69 7.43 -5.86
N SER A 146 16.31 8.37 -4.98
CA SER A 146 17.06 9.59 -4.70
C SER A 146 16.96 9.99 -3.24
N ILE A 147 18.02 10.60 -2.71
CA ILE A 147 18.04 11.26 -1.40
C ILE A 147 17.50 12.70 -1.46
N THR A 148 17.39 13.28 -2.66
CA THR A 148 17.00 14.68 -2.86
C THR A 148 15.49 14.92 -2.81
N SER A 149 14.70 13.87 -2.64
CA SER A 149 13.24 13.92 -2.61
C SER A 149 12.72 12.97 -1.55
N ILE A 150 11.76 13.42 -0.75
CA ILE A 150 11.00 12.55 0.14
C ILE A 150 9.93 11.76 -0.63
N ARG A 151 9.42 12.34 -1.73
CA ARG A 151 8.45 11.67 -2.61
C ARG A 151 9.11 10.53 -3.36
N ILE A 152 8.32 9.47 -3.57
CA ILE A 152 8.75 8.24 -4.21
C ILE A 152 7.91 8.04 -5.46
N ASN A 153 8.54 7.67 -6.57
CA ASN A 153 7.85 7.32 -7.79
C ASN A 153 7.82 5.81 -7.99
N TYR A 154 6.82 5.35 -8.75
CA TYR A 154 6.85 4.03 -9.32
C TYR A 154 8.04 3.86 -10.27
N ASP A 155 8.47 2.62 -10.50
CA ASP A 155 9.43 2.29 -11.56
C ASP A 155 8.72 1.59 -12.72
N ASP A 156 9.35 1.61 -13.90
CA ASP A 156 8.78 1.02 -15.12
C ASP A 156 8.48 -0.47 -14.95
N ALA A 157 9.26 -1.18 -14.13
CA ALA A 157 9.06 -2.60 -13.88
C ALA A 157 7.76 -2.87 -13.12
N ASN A 158 7.42 -2.02 -12.14
CA ASN A 158 6.15 -2.06 -11.43
C ASN A 158 5.00 -1.63 -12.33
N LEU A 159 5.15 -0.58 -13.13
CA LEU A 159 4.10 -0.08 -14.02
C LEU A 159 3.73 -1.08 -15.12
N ARG A 160 4.65 -1.94 -15.56
CA ARG A 160 4.33 -3.07 -16.45
C ARG A 160 3.43 -4.12 -15.81
N LYS A 161 3.49 -4.27 -14.48
CA LYS A 161 2.62 -5.19 -13.71
C LYS A 161 1.31 -4.51 -13.28
N LEU A 162 1.38 -3.19 -13.07
CA LEU A 162 0.30 -2.34 -12.61
C LEU A 162 0.04 -1.24 -13.66
N PRO A 163 -0.62 -1.58 -14.79
CA PRO A 163 -0.90 -0.58 -15.82
C PRO A 163 -1.82 0.55 -15.33
N HIS A 164 -2.61 0.28 -14.29
CA HIS A 164 -3.45 1.26 -13.60
C HIS A 164 -3.16 1.17 -12.09
N PRO A 165 -2.07 1.79 -11.62
CA PRO A 165 -1.76 1.82 -10.19
C PRO A 165 -2.89 2.51 -9.43
N PHE A 166 -3.28 1.95 -8.31
CA PHE A 166 -4.29 2.51 -7.42
C PHE A 166 -3.74 3.66 -6.57
N PHE A 167 -2.47 3.61 -6.16
CA PHE A 167 -1.80 4.62 -5.33
C PHE A 167 -1.13 5.73 -6.16
N ILE A 168 -1.95 6.47 -6.89
CA ILE A 168 -1.55 7.69 -7.62
C ILE A 168 -2.54 8.81 -7.33
N ASP A 169 -2.12 10.05 -7.54
CA ASP A 169 -3.00 11.22 -7.42
C ASP A 169 -4.02 11.24 -8.56
N GLU A 170 -5.22 11.75 -8.30
CA GLU A 170 -6.30 11.82 -9.29
C GLU A 170 -5.90 12.64 -10.53
N ARG A 171 -5.06 13.66 -10.37
CA ARG A 171 -4.57 14.48 -11.48
C ARG A 171 -3.59 13.70 -12.36
N GLU A 172 -2.67 12.95 -11.75
CA GLU A 172 -1.75 12.07 -12.49
C GLU A 172 -2.51 10.92 -13.18
N ALA A 173 -3.55 10.39 -12.53
CA ALA A 173 -4.43 9.39 -13.11
C ALA A 173 -5.20 9.93 -14.33
N ALA A 174 -5.73 11.15 -14.24
CA ALA A 174 -6.48 11.79 -15.32
C ALA A 174 -5.60 12.04 -16.56
N LEU A 175 -4.34 12.45 -16.38
CA LEU A 175 -3.37 12.62 -17.48
C LEU A 175 -3.11 11.32 -18.24
N PHE A 176 -3.34 10.17 -17.62
CA PHE A 176 -3.13 8.85 -18.20
C PHE A 176 -4.42 8.22 -18.78
N ALA A 177 -5.60 8.67 -18.32
CA ALA A 177 -6.88 8.14 -18.76
C ALA A 177 -7.16 8.40 -20.26
N ASP A 178 -6.59 9.48 -20.80
CA ASP A 178 -6.78 9.92 -22.20
C ASP A 178 -5.81 9.27 -23.20
N ALA A 179 -4.89 8.40 -22.74
CA ALA A 179 -3.91 7.72 -23.61
C ALA A 179 -4.47 6.41 -24.23
N GLU A 180 -4.24 6.21 -25.53
CA GLU A 180 -4.57 4.97 -26.24
C GLU A 180 -3.82 3.77 -25.65
N GLU A 181 -4.44 2.57 -25.64
CA GLU A 181 -3.90 1.37 -24.97
C GLU A 181 -2.46 1.01 -25.34
N ASP A 182 -2.05 1.24 -26.59
CA ASP A 182 -0.70 0.95 -27.09
C ASP A 182 0.32 2.08 -26.83
N GLU A 183 -0.13 3.28 -26.45
CA GLU A 183 0.71 4.45 -26.12
C GLU A 183 0.82 4.70 -24.60
N ARG A 184 0.22 3.85 -23.76
CA ARG A 184 0.21 3.90 -22.29
C ARG A 184 1.57 3.56 -21.65
N ALA A 185 2.64 4.18 -22.12
CA ALA A 185 3.89 4.26 -21.41
C ALA A 185 3.89 5.53 -20.56
N TRP A 186 4.11 5.39 -19.25
CA TRP A 186 4.33 6.54 -18.38
C TRP A 186 5.59 7.28 -18.85
N PHE A 187 5.43 8.40 -19.56
CA PHE A 187 6.56 9.24 -20.00
C PHE A 187 7.38 9.72 -18.81
N ILE A 188 6.71 10.00 -17.69
CA ILE A 188 7.29 10.25 -16.37
C ILE A 188 6.59 9.30 -15.40
N PRO A 189 7.34 8.47 -14.65
CA PRO A 189 6.73 7.57 -13.67
C PRO A 189 5.93 8.35 -12.62
N PRO A 190 4.67 7.98 -12.35
CA PRO A 190 3.81 8.73 -11.46
C PRO A 190 4.32 8.65 -10.03
N THR A 191 3.96 9.67 -9.25
CA THR A 191 4.27 9.69 -7.82
C THR A 191 3.44 8.62 -7.11
N LEU A 192 4.08 7.85 -6.24
CA LEU A 192 3.36 6.99 -5.30
C LEU A 192 2.61 7.89 -4.32
N HIS A 193 1.30 8.04 -4.52
CA HIS A 193 0.47 8.91 -3.71
C HIS A 193 -0.59 8.06 -3.00
N VAL A 194 -0.64 8.16 -1.68
CA VAL A 194 -1.55 7.36 -0.85
C VAL A 194 -2.40 8.31 -0.02
N THR A 195 -3.63 8.49 -0.45
CA THR A 195 -4.67 9.18 0.33
C THR A 195 -5.19 8.29 1.45
N GLU A 196 -5.83 8.90 2.45
CA GLU A 196 -6.58 8.19 3.49
C GLU A 196 -7.56 7.18 2.88
N LYS A 197 -8.36 7.63 1.90
CA LYS A 197 -9.35 6.80 1.21
C LYS A 197 -8.71 5.57 0.56
N GLN A 198 -7.57 5.75 -0.11
CA GLN A 198 -6.84 4.64 -0.74
C GLN A 198 -6.27 3.67 0.31
N LEU A 199 -5.69 4.19 1.39
CA LEU A 199 -5.18 3.35 2.48
C LEU A 199 -6.31 2.51 3.12
N LEU A 200 -7.43 3.14 3.48
CA LEU A 200 -8.57 2.45 4.09
C LEU A 200 -9.19 1.41 3.14
N ALA A 201 -9.22 1.69 1.84
CA ALA A 201 -9.66 0.73 0.83
C ALA A 201 -8.72 -0.49 0.77
N ALA A 202 -7.40 -0.28 0.79
CA ALA A 202 -6.43 -1.38 0.79
C ALA A 202 -6.53 -2.24 2.06
N ILE A 203 -6.77 -1.62 3.22
CA ILE A 203 -6.99 -2.35 4.48
C ILE A 203 -8.28 -3.18 4.40
N THR A 204 -9.37 -2.61 3.88
CA THR A 204 -10.65 -3.32 3.70
C THR A 204 -10.49 -4.55 2.80
N VAL A 205 -9.76 -4.41 1.68
CA VAL A 205 -9.45 -5.54 0.79
C VAL A 205 -8.63 -6.61 1.52
N ALA A 206 -7.69 -6.22 2.38
CA ALA A 206 -6.90 -7.17 3.16
C ALA A 206 -7.75 -7.93 4.18
N GLU A 207 -8.72 -7.29 4.83
CA GLU A 207 -9.68 -7.94 5.73
C GLU A 207 -10.60 -8.91 4.99
N GLY A 208 -11.15 -8.49 3.85
CA GLY A 208 -11.99 -9.34 3.01
C GLY A 208 -11.22 -10.58 2.53
N PHE A 209 -9.96 -10.37 2.12
CA PHE A 209 -9.07 -11.45 1.73
C PHE A 209 -8.82 -12.40 2.90
N ALA A 210 -8.48 -11.90 4.08
CA ALA A 210 -8.24 -12.75 5.25
C ALA A 210 -9.47 -13.55 5.65
N LYS A 211 -10.64 -12.91 5.69
CA LYS A 211 -11.91 -13.59 5.99
C LYS A 211 -12.19 -14.74 5.01
N TRP A 212 -11.99 -14.50 3.71
CA TRP A 212 -12.15 -15.53 2.69
C TRP A 212 -11.08 -16.63 2.84
N PHE A 213 -9.82 -16.24 2.99
CA PHE A 213 -8.70 -17.17 3.03
C PHE A 213 -8.73 -18.07 4.27
N ASP A 214 -9.07 -17.52 5.43
CA ASP A 214 -9.24 -18.27 6.68
C ASP A 214 -10.30 -19.37 6.51
N ALA A 215 -11.47 -19.02 5.95
CA ALA A 215 -12.52 -20.00 5.68
C ALA A 215 -12.04 -21.13 4.75
N GLU A 216 -11.29 -20.80 3.70
CA GLU A 216 -10.74 -21.78 2.76
C GLU A 216 -9.65 -22.66 3.41
N ILE A 217 -8.72 -22.09 4.17
CA ILE A 217 -7.60 -22.85 4.72
C ILE A 217 -8.03 -23.70 5.92
N GLU A 218 -8.89 -23.17 6.79
CA GLU A 218 -9.43 -23.90 7.93
C GLU A 218 -10.25 -25.11 7.50
N SER A 219 -11.06 -24.97 6.44
CA SER A 219 -11.84 -26.10 5.89
C SER A 219 -10.95 -27.21 5.32
N ARG A 220 -9.67 -26.96 5.07
CA ARG A 220 -8.73 -27.93 4.50
C ARG A 220 -7.78 -28.52 5.54
N ILE A 221 -7.49 -27.76 6.60
CA ILE A 221 -6.67 -28.21 7.73
C ILE A 221 -7.51 -28.97 8.76
N TYR A 222 -8.69 -28.46 9.12
CA TYR A 222 -9.48 -28.95 10.26
C TYR A 222 -10.67 -29.83 9.88
N ALA A 223 -11.02 -29.95 8.59
CA ALA A 223 -12.07 -30.87 8.14
C ALA A 223 -11.58 -32.31 7.95
N GLN A 224 -10.37 -32.65 8.44
CA GLN A 224 -9.81 -34.01 8.48
C GLN A 224 -10.16 -34.73 9.77
#